data_AF-H5TCY4-F1
#
_entry.id   AF-H5TCY4-F1
#
_cell.length_a   1.000
_cell.length_b   1.000
_cell.length_c   1.000
_cell.angle_alpha   90.00
_cell.angle_beta   90.00
_cell.angle_gamma   90.00
#
_symmetry.space_group_name_H-M   'P 1'
#
loop_
_entity.id
_entity.type
_entity.pdbx_description
1 polymer ?
#
loop_
_entity_poly.entity_id
_entity_poly.type
_entity_poly.pdbx_seq_one_letter_code
_entity_poly.pdbx_strand_id
1 'polypeptide(L)'
;MKVSTYKGSVDYKALGTVETLNVLLEHRKIMSQCIREMDAAAINYIPEYAIFTRVKKYTEDVKSDTRKRINIAFSTSNLLQAHIVMDVDNSQGENRLYFQDSVLAVVRLCDVSLFKKLTDIQLKTHLQILNKAHLGIVSGHYNFVDDDDDFAEFIDNLFLHIGRLLSDVRQNIVKMQSLSKDLEALTSSSAKSSLTSAQYVEAKQQWLQQIVKLYERHIMPLLVFLNPDTTYQDFEGLHGVVSKIHDALLAHNKTQIANNIQSYALSFLNYYQPIEATASTINRFIHKERDSIKRFNAIEHFYQNKLVPELQSTLSDNLNKRRIGSAAIILPSFSPNILAFVRPIGYGFNDSPAYFKNLFNELQGRTLDVSHFNELLGVLGKASTNQRALQRMQRHKRLVDVLEKVTLRDTDDLVNMLHMRLQDKFNDYHLYDLISSIGFIKGSRRGFTIKHTNLFGWVSHNTIKDTSQMHENYRYRKVRCIANQSPLKAQDPHD
;
A
#
# COMPACT_ATOMS: atom_id res chain seq x y z
N MET A 1 -41.53 -32.25 -35.35
CA MET A 1 -40.07 -32.46 -35.51
C MET A 1 -39.50 -32.84 -34.16
N LYS A 2 -38.95 -34.07 -34.06
CA LYS A 2 -38.35 -34.60 -32.83
C LYS A 2 -36.95 -33.99 -32.68
N VAL A 3 -36.73 -33.20 -31.63
CA VAL A 3 -35.41 -32.68 -31.27
C VAL A 3 -34.85 -33.54 -30.14
N SER A 4 -33.69 -34.11 -30.41
CA SER A 4 -32.92 -35.03 -29.58
C SER A 4 -32.50 -34.36 -28.28
N THR A 5 -33.21 -34.63 -27.20
CA THR A 5 -32.62 -34.56 -25.86
C THR A 5 -31.48 -35.58 -25.83
N TYR A 6 -30.29 -35.21 -25.35
CA TYR A 6 -29.22 -36.15 -25.01
C TYR A 6 -29.69 -37.01 -23.82
N LYS A 7 -30.68 -37.89 -24.05
CA LYS A 7 -31.05 -38.98 -23.14
C LYS A 7 -30.04 -40.10 -23.32
N GLY A 8 -28.89 -39.95 -22.66
CA GLY A 8 -28.17 -41.11 -22.17
C GLY A 8 -28.91 -41.68 -20.96
N SER A 9 -30.06 -42.32 -21.17
CA SER A 9 -30.68 -43.15 -20.13
C SER A 9 -29.88 -44.44 -20.01
N VAL A 10 -28.85 -44.39 -19.20
CA VAL A 10 -28.32 -45.60 -18.58
C VAL A 10 -28.58 -45.41 -17.10
N ASP A 11 -29.41 -46.28 -16.52
CA ASP A 11 -29.74 -46.34 -15.10
C ASP A 11 -28.48 -46.67 -14.29
N TYR A 12 -27.60 -45.68 -14.16
CA TYR A 12 -26.54 -45.69 -13.18
C TYR A 12 -27.14 -45.23 -11.86
N LYS A 13 -26.86 -45.97 -10.78
CA LYS A 13 -27.24 -45.60 -9.42
C LYS A 13 -26.82 -44.14 -9.17
N ALA A 14 -27.82 -43.26 -9.00
CA ALA A 14 -27.58 -41.86 -8.71
C ALA A 14 -26.77 -41.74 -7.41
N LEU A 15 -25.80 -40.84 -7.40
CA LEU A 15 -24.97 -40.59 -6.23
C LEU A 15 -25.73 -39.66 -5.28
N GLY A 16 -25.64 -39.92 -3.98
CA GLY A 16 -26.18 -39.00 -2.98
C GLY A 16 -25.47 -37.63 -3.00
N THR A 17 -26.02 -36.63 -2.29
CA THR A 17 -25.41 -35.29 -2.20
C THR A 17 -23.97 -35.32 -1.71
N VAL A 18 -23.69 -36.06 -0.63
CA VAL A 18 -22.35 -36.18 -0.05
C VAL A 18 -21.38 -36.88 -1.00
N GLU A 19 -21.83 -37.97 -1.63
CA GLU A 19 -21.00 -38.72 -2.58
C GLU A 19 -20.67 -37.91 -3.83
N THR A 20 -21.65 -37.18 -4.35
CA THR A 20 -21.48 -36.28 -5.49
C THR A 20 -20.49 -35.17 -5.15
N LEU A 21 -20.67 -34.51 -4.00
CA LEU A 21 -19.77 -33.45 -3.54
C LEU A 21 -18.34 -33.97 -3.34
N ASN A 22 -18.17 -35.16 -2.76
CA ASN A 22 -16.85 -35.78 -2.60
C ASN A 22 -16.15 -35.98 -3.96
N VAL A 23 -16.86 -36.48 -4.97
CA VAL A 23 -16.31 -36.64 -6.33
C VAL A 23 -15.96 -35.28 -6.95
N LEU A 24 -16.80 -34.25 -6.75
CA LEU A 24 -16.50 -32.88 -7.20
C LEU A 24 -15.23 -32.32 -6.55
N LEU A 25 -14.99 -32.59 -5.27
CA LEU A 25 -13.82 -32.11 -4.53
C LEU A 25 -12.54 -32.90 -4.84
N GLU A 26 -12.65 -34.23 -4.98
CA GLU A 26 -11.55 -35.09 -5.45
C GLU A 26 -11.06 -34.65 -6.84
N HIS A 27 -11.99 -34.32 -7.73
CA HIS A 27 -11.72 -33.85 -9.09
C HIS A 27 -11.95 -32.34 -9.26
N ARG A 28 -11.62 -31.55 -8.22
CA ARG A 28 -11.88 -30.09 -8.17
C ARG A 28 -11.40 -29.29 -9.36
N LYS A 29 -10.38 -29.77 -10.10
CA LYS A 29 -9.86 -29.09 -11.30
C LYS A 29 -10.95 -28.79 -12.34
N ILE A 30 -11.94 -29.68 -12.50
CA ILE A 30 -13.05 -29.48 -13.43
C ILE A 30 -13.88 -28.26 -12.99
N MET A 31 -14.32 -28.25 -11.72
CA MET A 31 -15.10 -27.15 -11.15
C MET A 31 -14.30 -25.85 -11.07
N SER A 32 -13.02 -25.90 -10.69
CA SER A 32 -12.15 -24.72 -10.66
C SER A 32 -12.06 -24.03 -12.02
N GLN A 33 -11.96 -24.79 -13.11
CA GLN A 33 -11.93 -24.22 -14.47
C GLN A 33 -13.27 -23.58 -14.84
N CYS A 34 -14.39 -24.24 -14.53
CA CYS A 34 -15.71 -23.66 -14.75
C CYS A 34 -15.89 -22.34 -13.98
N ILE A 35 -15.49 -22.30 -12.71
CA ILE A 35 -15.58 -21.09 -11.87
C ILE A 35 -14.71 -19.96 -12.41
N ARG A 36 -13.50 -20.26 -12.92
CA ARG A 36 -12.64 -19.24 -13.54
C ARG A 36 -13.29 -18.58 -14.75
N GLU A 37 -14.00 -19.35 -15.57
CA GLU A 37 -14.70 -18.81 -16.73
C GLU A 37 -15.92 -18.00 -16.33
N MET A 38 -16.69 -18.47 -15.34
CA MET A 38 -17.77 -17.70 -14.74
C MET A 38 -17.28 -16.34 -14.24
N ASP A 39 -16.19 -16.34 -13.46
CA ASP A 39 -15.60 -15.13 -12.90
C ASP A 39 -15.00 -14.22 -13.99
N ALA A 40 -14.44 -14.78 -15.07
CA ALA A 40 -13.89 -14.01 -16.20
C ALA A 40 -14.97 -13.36 -17.06
N ALA A 41 -16.09 -14.05 -17.28
CA ALA A 41 -17.24 -13.54 -18.03
C ALA A 41 -18.24 -12.77 -17.15
N ALA A 42 -18.00 -12.70 -15.83
CA ALA A 42 -18.92 -12.12 -14.84
C ALA A 42 -20.35 -12.68 -14.91
N ILE A 43 -20.47 -14.00 -15.16
CA ILE A 43 -21.74 -14.73 -15.24
C ILE A 43 -21.90 -15.70 -14.07
N ASN A 44 -23.15 -15.94 -13.66
CA ASN A 44 -23.49 -16.81 -12.53
C ASN A 44 -23.99 -18.20 -12.97
N TYR A 45 -23.86 -18.56 -14.25
CA TYR A 45 -24.24 -19.86 -14.80
C TYR A 45 -23.11 -20.48 -15.60
N ILE A 46 -23.20 -21.79 -15.82
CA ILE A 46 -22.32 -22.52 -16.74
C ILE A 46 -23.18 -23.26 -17.77
N PRO A 47 -22.90 -23.13 -19.07
CA PRO A 47 -23.57 -23.96 -20.09
C PRO A 47 -23.26 -25.44 -19.88
N GLU A 48 -24.28 -26.30 -19.97
CA GLU A 48 -24.14 -27.76 -19.78
C GLU A 48 -23.06 -28.35 -20.69
N TYR A 49 -23.02 -27.93 -21.96
CA TYR A 49 -22.00 -28.35 -22.92
C TYR A 49 -20.57 -28.05 -22.46
N ALA A 50 -20.36 -26.94 -21.74
CA ALA A 50 -19.04 -26.54 -21.27
C ALA A 50 -18.55 -27.48 -20.16
N ILE A 51 -19.44 -27.91 -19.25
CA ILE A 51 -19.11 -28.93 -18.23
C ILE A 51 -18.81 -30.26 -18.90
N PHE A 52 -19.69 -30.70 -19.81
CA PHE A 52 -19.52 -31.97 -20.52
C PHE A 52 -18.16 -32.05 -21.24
N THR A 53 -17.79 -30.99 -21.96
CA THR A 53 -16.52 -30.91 -22.68
C THR A 53 -15.32 -31.02 -21.75
N ARG A 54 -15.38 -30.36 -20.57
CA ARG A 54 -14.30 -30.43 -19.57
C ARG A 54 -14.21 -31.79 -18.91
N VAL A 55 -15.35 -32.39 -18.55
CA VAL A 55 -15.39 -33.74 -17.99
C VAL A 55 -14.82 -34.74 -18.98
N LYS A 56 -15.20 -34.65 -20.26
CA LYS A 56 -14.68 -35.51 -21.32
C LYS A 56 -13.16 -35.37 -21.44
N LYS A 57 -12.67 -34.14 -21.60
CA LYS A 57 -11.22 -33.86 -21.70
C LYS A 57 -10.44 -34.31 -20.47
N TYR A 58 -10.97 -34.09 -19.27
CA TYR A 58 -10.31 -34.47 -18.02
C TYR A 58 -10.24 -35.99 -17.83
N THR A 59 -11.22 -36.73 -18.36
CA THR A 59 -11.33 -38.17 -18.18
C THR A 59 -10.65 -39.02 -19.25
N GLU A 60 -10.04 -38.41 -20.28
CA GLU A 60 -9.33 -39.09 -21.39
C GLU A 60 -8.26 -40.07 -20.89
N ASP A 61 -7.48 -39.67 -19.88
CA ASP A 61 -6.38 -40.48 -19.31
C ASP A 61 -6.76 -41.21 -18.01
N VAL A 62 -8.03 -41.15 -17.60
CA VAL A 62 -8.51 -41.72 -16.33
C VAL A 62 -9.05 -43.14 -16.54
N LYS A 63 -8.80 -44.04 -15.57
CA LYS A 63 -9.30 -45.43 -15.57
C LYS A 63 -10.82 -45.48 -15.79
N SER A 64 -11.28 -46.52 -16.49
CA SER A 64 -12.68 -46.68 -16.91
C SER A 64 -13.70 -46.58 -15.76
N ASP A 65 -13.40 -47.16 -14.59
CA ASP A 65 -14.30 -47.14 -13.43
C ASP A 65 -14.43 -45.73 -12.82
N THR A 66 -13.30 -45.06 -12.60
CA THR A 66 -13.27 -43.67 -12.12
C THR A 66 -13.91 -42.71 -13.14
N ARG A 67 -13.71 -42.94 -14.44
CA ARG A 67 -14.36 -42.18 -15.51
C ARG A 67 -15.88 -42.29 -15.44
N LYS A 68 -16.43 -43.49 -15.24
CA LYS A 68 -17.88 -43.69 -15.06
C LYS A 68 -18.38 -42.91 -13.84
N ARG A 69 -17.69 -43.01 -12.71
CA ARG A 69 -18.06 -42.31 -11.46
C ARG A 69 -18.07 -40.78 -11.65
N ILE A 70 -17.07 -40.22 -12.31
CA ILE A 70 -17.00 -38.78 -12.64
C ILE A 70 -18.16 -38.39 -13.57
N ASN A 71 -18.42 -39.17 -14.62
CA ASN A 71 -19.50 -38.88 -15.57
C ASN A 71 -20.89 -38.89 -14.90
N ILE A 72 -21.12 -39.81 -13.95
CA ILE A 72 -22.36 -39.85 -13.17
C ILE A 72 -22.45 -38.61 -12.28
N ALA A 73 -21.40 -38.31 -11.52
CA ALA A 73 -21.39 -37.18 -10.59
C ALA A 73 -21.64 -35.83 -11.27
N PHE A 74 -21.03 -35.60 -12.43
CA PHE A 74 -21.16 -34.36 -13.21
C PHE A 74 -22.35 -34.36 -14.20
N SER A 75 -23.18 -35.40 -14.21
CA SER A 75 -24.38 -35.40 -15.05
C SER A 75 -25.41 -34.41 -14.52
N THR A 76 -26.07 -33.69 -15.43
CA THR A 76 -27.06 -32.65 -15.07
C THR A 76 -28.19 -33.19 -14.19
N SER A 77 -28.67 -34.40 -14.49
CA SER A 77 -29.69 -35.09 -13.68
C SER A 77 -29.20 -35.37 -12.26
N ASN A 78 -27.97 -35.87 -12.10
CA ASN A 78 -27.39 -36.13 -10.78
C ASN A 78 -27.09 -34.84 -10.02
N LEU A 79 -26.58 -33.80 -10.69
CA LEU A 79 -26.30 -32.50 -10.07
C LEU A 79 -27.57 -31.82 -9.55
N LEU A 80 -28.70 -31.94 -10.27
CA LEU A 80 -30.01 -31.49 -9.80
C LEU A 80 -30.54 -32.34 -8.64
N GLN A 81 -30.52 -33.67 -8.77
CA GLN A 81 -31.01 -34.58 -7.74
C GLN A 81 -30.21 -34.49 -6.44
N ALA A 82 -28.90 -34.25 -6.54
CA ALA A 82 -28.01 -34.08 -5.41
C ALA A 82 -28.09 -32.68 -4.78
N HIS A 83 -28.96 -31.78 -5.27
CA HIS A 83 -29.05 -30.38 -4.85
C HIS A 83 -27.72 -29.63 -4.96
N ILE A 84 -26.88 -29.97 -5.95
CA ILE A 84 -25.65 -29.23 -6.24
C ILE A 84 -25.95 -28.02 -7.15
N VAL A 85 -26.84 -28.24 -8.11
CA VAL A 85 -27.41 -27.22 -8.99
C VAL A 85 -28.77 -26.82 -8.45
N MET A 86 -29.02 -25.51 -8.32
CA MET A 86 -30.32 -24.98 -7.92
C MET A 86 -31.34 -25.09 -9.03
N ASP A 87 -30.94 -24.72 -10.25
CA ASP A 87 -31.86 -24.64 -11.38
C ASP A 87 -31.14 -24.84 -12.72
N VAL A 88 -31.92 -25.25 -13.71
CA VAL A 88 -31.49 -25.41 -15.10
C VAL A 88 -32.43 -24.62 -16.00
N ASP A 89 -31.90 -23.54 -16.55
CA ASP A 89 -32.63 -22.67 -17.48
C ASP A 89 -32.40 -23.11 -18.92
N ASN A 90 -33.50 -23.38 -19.64
CA ASN A 90 -33.51 -23.80 -21.04
C ASN A 90 -34.09 -22.73 -21.98
N SER A 91 -34.32 -21.51 -21.50
CA SER A 91 -35.06 -20.46 -22.22
C SER A 91 -34.36 -19.91 -23.47
N GLN A 92 -33.05 -20.11 -23.61
CA GLN A 92 -32.22 -19.52 -24.68
C GLN A 92 -31.57 -20.56 -25.60
N GLY A 93 -32.13 -21.77 -25.68
CA GLY A 93 -31.63 -22.85 -26.55
C GLY A 93 -30.40 -23.60 -26.04
N GLU A 94 -29.71 -23.07 -25.03
CA GLU A 94 -28.66 -23.75 -24.28
C GLU A 94 -29.11 -24.01 -22.84
N ASN A 95 -28.86 -25.21 -22.33
CA ASN A 95 -29.13 -25.55 -20.94
C ASN A 95 -28.09 -24.88 -20.03
N ARG A 96 -28.54 -23.94 -19.20
CA ARG A 96 -27.69 -23.16 -18.27
C ARG A 96 -27.85 -23.68 -16.86
N LEU A 97 -26.74 -24.09 -16.25
CA LEU A 97 -26.71 -24.65 -14.90
C LEU A 97 -26.37 -23.55 -13.88
N TYR A 98 -27.24 -23.35 -12.90
CA TYR A 98 -27.02 -22.45 -11.77
C TYR A 98 -26.61 -23.25 -10.54
N PHE A 99 -25.33 -23.18 -10.16
CA PHE A 99 -24.83 -23.88 -8.98
C PHE A 99 -25.28 -23.19 -7.69
N GLN A 100 -25.44 -23.96 -6.62
CA GLN A 100 -25.59 -23.39 -5.28
C GLN A 100 -24.35 -22.59 -4.88
N ASP A 101 -24.56 -21.41 -4.31
CA ASP A 101 -23.47 -20.55 -3.82
C ASP A 101 -22.60 -21.24 -2.77
N SER A 102 -23.22 -22.07 -1.90
CA SER A 102 -22.52 -22.88 -0.90
C SER A 102 -21.52 -23.85 -1.55
N VAL A 103 -21.91 -24.54 -2.62
CA VAL A 103 -21.03 -25.47 -3.35
C VAL A 103 -19.89 -24.71 -4.03
N LEU A 104 -20.19 -23.59 -4.68
CA LEU A 104 -19.17 -22.74 -5.28
C LEU A 104 -18.19 -22.23 -4.23
N ALA A 105 -18.67 -21.85 -3.03
CA ALA A 105 -17.84 -21.40 -1.92
C ALA A 105 -16.91 -22.52 -1.42
N VAL A 106 -17.39 -23.77 -1.28
CA VAL A 106 -16.56 -24.91 -0.89
C VAL A 106 -15.44 -25.16 -1.91
N VAL A 107 -15.77 -25.17 -3.21
CA VAL A 107 -14.75 -25.34 -4.26
C VAL A 107 -13.74 -24.19 -4.24
N ARG A 108 -14.20 -22.95 -4.03
CA ARG A 108 -13.32 -21.78 -3.89
C ARG A 108 -12.38 -21.91 -2.69
N LEU A 109 -12.84 -22.42 -1.55
CA LEU A 109 -11.99 -22.70 -0.36
C LEU A 109 -10.84 -23.67 -0.68
N CYS A 110 -11.05 -24.60 -1.61
CA CYS A 110 -10.02 -25.57 -2.01
C CYS A 110 -8.98 -25.03 -3.00
N ASP A 111 -9.19 -23.85 -3.59
CA ASP A 111 -8.31 -23.29 -4.61
C ASP A 111 -8.12 -21.78 -4.43
N VAL A 112 -6.94 -21.41 -3.91
CA VAL A 112 -6.52 -20.03 -3.63
C VAL A 112 -6.63 -19.12 -4.87
N SER A 113 -6.47 -19.68 -6.08
CA SER A 113 -6.60 -18.89 -7.31
C SER A 113 -8.00 -18.30 -7.49
N LEU A 114 -9.02 -18.97 -6.97
CA LEU A 114 -10.44 -18.61 -7.09
C LEU A 114 -10.91 -17.63 -6.01
N PHE A 115 -10.09 -17.33 -4.99
CA PHE A 115 -10.46 -16.37 -3.95
C PHE A 115 -10.78 -15.01 -4.59
N LYS A 116 -11.90 -14.37 -4.24
CA LYS A 116 -12.21 -13.05 -4.80
C LYS A 116 -11.34 -11.99 -4.14
N LYS A 117 -10.86 -11.02 -4.93
CA LYS A 117 -10.08 -9.91 -4.38
C LYS A 117 -11.05 -8.91 -3.77
N LEU A 118 -10.91 -8.61 -2.49
CA LEU A 118 -11.66 -7.53 -1.86
C LEU A 118 -11.32 -6.22 -2.54
N THR A 119 -12.36 -5.49 -2.85
CA THR A 119 -12.29 -4.14 -3.40
C THR A 119 -12.55 -3.13 -2.30
N ASP A 120 -12.08 -1.90 -2.50
CA ASP A 120 -12.37 -0.78 -1.60
C ASP A 120 -13.88 -0.60 -1.36
N ILE A 121 -14.70 -0.82 -2.39
CA ILE A 121 -16.16 -0.74 -2.31
C ILE A 121 -16.69 -1.78 -1.32
N GLN A 122 -16.27 -3.04 -1.44
CA GLN A 122 -16.71 -4.11 -0.54
C GLN A 122 -16.28 -3.84 0.91
N LEU A 123 -15.05 -3.38 1.12
CA LEU A 123 -14.55 -2.98 2.45
C LEU A 123 -15.41 -1.88 3.06
N LYS A 124 -15.76 -0.85 2.28
CA LYS A 124 -16.66 0.23 2.71
C LYS A 124 -18.07 -0.27 2.98
N THR A 125 -18.60 -1.19 2.18
CA THR A 125 -19.91 -1.80 2.44
C THR A 125 -19.93 -2.55 3.78
N HIS A 126 -18.90 -3.33 4.09
CA HIS A 126 -18.78 -3.98 5.40
C HIS A 126 -18.73 -2.97 6.54
N LEU A 127 -17.97 -1.88 6.37
CA LEU A 127 -17.89 -0.81 7.36
C LEU A 127 -19.23 -0.10 7.58
N GLN A 128 -19.98 0.16 6.50
CA GLN A 128 -21.32 0.74 6.58
C GLN A 128 -22.29 -0.19 7.32
N ILE A 129 -22.22 -1.50 7.11
CA ILE A 129 -23.06 -2.46 7.84
C ILE A 129 -22.73 -2.44 9.34
N LEU A 130 -21.44 -2.46 9.71
CA LEU A 130 -21.03 -2.38 11.11
C LEU A 130 -21.43 -1.05 11.74
N ASN A 131 -21.31 0.06 11.01
CA ASN A 131 -21.73 1.35 11.53
C ASN A 131 -23.26 1.45 11.68
N LYS A 132 -24.04 0.85 10.78
CA LYS A 132 -25.49 0.70 10.96
C LYS A 132 -25.83 -0.12 12.20
N ALA A 133 -25.09 -1.20 12.45
CA ALA A 133 -25.26 -2.01 13.66
C ALA A 133 -24.98 -1.19 14.93
N HIS A 134 -23.88 -0.43 14.94
CA HIS A 134 -23.59 0.51 16.02
C HIS A 134 -24.72 1.54 16.24
N LEU A 135 -25.20 2.18 15.17
CA LEU A 135 -26.30 3.15 15.25
C LEU A 135 -27.60 2.51 15.76
N GLY A 136 -27.87 1.24 15.41
CA GLY A 136 -29.01 0.48 15.91
C GLY A 136 -28.95 0.22 17.41
N ILE A 137 -27.75 -0.04 17.95
CA ILE A 137 -27.54 -0.22 19.40
C ILE A 137 -27.77 1.11 20.12
N VAL A 138 -27.23 2.22 19.59
CA VAL A 138 -27.32 3.55 20.23
C VAL A 138 -28.71 4.17 20.14
N SER A 139 -29.48 3.88 19.08
CA SER A 139 -30.82 4.43 18.90
C SER A 139 -31.88 3.86 19.84
N GLY A 140 -31.51 2.87 20.67
CA GLY A 140 -32.41 2.24 21.65
C GLY A 140 -33.48 1.35 21.00
N HIS A 141 -33.23 0.85 19.79
CA HIS A 141 -34.17 -0.01 19.06
C HIS A 141 -34.31 -1.42 19.67
N TYR A 142 -33.35 -1.84 20.51
CA TYR A 142 -33.29 -3.19 21.07
C TYR A 142 -33.48 -3.17 22.58
N ASN A 143 -34.18 -4.17 23.10
CA ASN A 143 -34.24 -4.40 24.53
C ASN A 143 -33.08 -5.31 24.95
N PHE A 144 -32.24 -4.87 25.87
CA PHE A 144 -31.02 -5.60 26.26
C PHE A 144 -31.31 -6.72 27.28
N VAL A 145 -32.52 -7.27 27.30
CA VAL A 145 -32.91 -8.40 28.14
C VAL A 145 -32.43 -9.69 27.49
N ASP A 146 -31.98 -10.68 28.27
CA ASP A 146 -31.41 -11.94 27.74
C ASP A 146 -32.43 -12.81 26.98
N ASP A 147 -33.73 -12.63 27.23
CA ASP A 147 -34.84 -13.34 26.58
C ASP A 147 -35.49 -12.56 25.41
N ASP A 148 -34.86 -11.47 24.92
CA ASP A 148 -35.37 -10.74 23.76
C ASP A 148 -34.87 -11.38 22.45
N ASP A 149 -35.79 -12.01 21.71
CA ASP A 149 -35.51 -12.66 20.42
C ASP A 149 -34.94 -11.67 19.39
N ASP A 150 -35.40 -10.41 19.39
CA ASP A 150 -34.95 -9.38 18.43
C ASP A 150 -33.49 -8.99 18.69
N PHE A 151 -33.08 -8.91 19.96
CA PHE A 151 -31.70 -8.64 20.34
C PHE A 151 -30.78 -9.84 20.04
N ALA A 152 -31.25 -11.07 20.32
CA ALA A 152 -30.51 -12.28 20.01
C ALA A 152 -30.25 -12.42 18.49
N GLU A 153 -31.27 -12.22 17.66
CA GLU A 153 -31.14 -12.27 16.19
C GLU A 153 -30.21 -11.16 15.68
N PHE A 154 -30.28 -9.96 16.26
CA PHE A 154 -29.37 -8.87 15.92
C PHE A 154 -27.90 -9.22 16.22
N ILE A 155 -27.61 -9.77 17.40
CA ILE A 155 -26.25 -10.15 17.81
C ILE A 155 -25.72 -11.29 16.93
N ASP A 156 -26.54 -12.30 16.61
CA ASP A 156 -26.14 -13.38 15.70
C ASP A 156 -25.83 -12.84 14.31
N ASN A 157 -26.65 -11.92 13.80
CA ASN A 157 -26.40 -11.24 12.54
C ASN A 157 -25.10 -10.41 12.59
N LEU A 158 -24.82 -9.71 13.69
CA LEU A 158 -23.59 -8.95 13.88
C LEU A 158 -22.37 -9.87 13.86
N PHE A 159 -22.39 -10.97 14.63
CA PHE A 159 -21.28 -11.93 14.64
C PHE A 159 -21.10 -12.63 13.29
N LEU A 160 -22.19 -12.95 12.60
CA LEU A 160 -22.14 -13.50 11.25
C LEU A 160 -21.45 -12.52 10.28
N HIS A 161 -21.75 -11.22 10.37
CA HIS A 161 -21.13 -10.21 9.52
C HIS A 161 -19.65 -9.97 9.86
N ILE A 162 -19.30 -9.90 11.14
CA ILE A 162 -17.90 -9.77 11.58
C ILE A 162 -17.09 -11.01 11.18
N GLY A 163 -17.66 -12.21 11.36
CA GLY A 163 -17.05 -13.48 10.97
C GLY A 163 -16.84 -13.60 9.45
N ARG A 164 -17.82 -13.17 8.65
CA ARG A 164 -17.70 -13.09 7.19
C ARG A 164 -16.57 -12.13 6.78
N LEU A 165 -16.54 -10.92 7.34
CA LEU A 165 -15.48 -9.95 7.10
C LEU A 165 -14.09 -10.53 7.46
N LEU A 166 -13.98 -11.22 8.59
CA LEU A 166 -12.74 -11.86 9.02
C LEU A 166 -12.28 -12.93 8.02
N SER A 167 -13.20 -13.78 7.56
CA SER A 167 -12.93 -14.80 6.55
C SER A 167 -12.49 -14.16 5.23
N ASP A 168 -13.17 -13.12 4.79
CA ASP A 168 -12.90 -12.41 3.55
C ASP A 168 -11.52 -11.72 3.57
N VAL A 169 -11.19 -11.05 4.68
CA VAL A 169 -9.86 -10.48 4.91
C VAL A 169 -8.81 -11.59 4.87
N ARG A 170 -9.01 -12.70 5.59
CA ARG A 170 -8.07 -13.83 5.62
C ARG A 170 -7.85 -14.44 4.23
N GLN A 171 -8.92 -14.70 3.48
CA GLN A 171 -8.83 -15.22 2.11
C GLN A 171 -8.06 -14.26 1.21
N ASN A 172 -8.29 -12.95 1.36
CA ASN A 172 -7.55 -11.95 0.61
C ASN A 172 -6.06 -11.99 0.89
N ILE A 173 -5.67 -12.12 2.16
CA ILE A 173 -4.26 -12.22 2.58
C ILE A 173 -3.59 -13.41 1.91
N VAL A 174 -4.22 -14.59 1.99
CA VAL A 174 -3.69 -15.82 1.38
C VAL A 174 -3.54 -15.64 -0.13
N LYS A 175 -4.51 -15.00 -0.80
CA LYS A 175 -4.42 -14.68 -2.22
C LYS A 175 -3.28 -13.72 -2.55
N MET A 176 -3.06 -12.68 -1.74
CA MET A 176 -1.98 -11.71 -1.99
C MET A 176 -0.61 -12.35 -1.79
N GLN A 177 -0.47 -13.23 -0.79
CA GLN A 177 0.75 -14.00 -0.57
C GLN A 177 1.02 -14.97 -1.72
N SER A 178 0.00 -15.65 -2.25
CA SER A 178 0.17 -16.53 -3.42
C SER A 178 0.52 -15.73 -4.68
N LEU A 179 -0.12 -14.57 -4.88
CA LEU A 179 0.16 -13.69 -6.00
C LEU A 179 1.65 -13.30 -6.05
N SER A 180 2.26 -12.97 -4.90
CA SER A 180 3.69 -12.66 -4.84
C SER A 180 4.56 -13.79 -5.39
N LYS A 181 4.23 -15.05 -5.07
CA LYS A 181 4.95 -16.24 -5.57
C LYS A 181 4.71 -16.46 -7.06
N ASP A 182 3.47 -16.30 -7.51
CA ASP A 182 3.10 -16.44 -8.92
C ASP A 182 3.83 -15.40 -9.77
N LEU A 183 3.96 -14.16 -9.29
CA LEU A 183 4.68 -13.09 -9.97
C LEU A 183 6.18 -13.38 -10.13
N GLU A 184 6.82 -13.96 -9.10
CA GLU A 184 8.21 -14.41 -9.17
C GLU A 184 8.40 -15.56 -10.18
N ALA A 185 7.48 -16.52 -10.20
CA ALA A 185 7.52 -17.64 -11.14
C ALA A 185 7.33 -17.16 -12.59
N LEU A 186 6.38 -16.25 -12.80
CA LEU A 186 6.07 -15.64 -14.08
C LEU A 186 7.26 -14.80 -14.62
N THR A 187 7.96 -14.03 -13.78
CA THR A 187 9.19 -13.32 -14.22
C THR A 187 10.33 -14.28 -14.56
N SER A 188 10.40 -15.41 -13.88
CA SER A 188 11.42 -16.43 -14.11
C SER A 188 11.19 -17.22 -15.40
N SER A 189 9.93 -17.43 -15.81
CA SER A 189 9.58 -18.16 -17.04
C SER A 189 9.72 -17.30 -18.29
N SER A 190 9.34 -16.02 -18.23
CA SER A 190 9.50 -15.06 -19.34
C SER A 190 10.96 -14.80 -19.71
N ALA A 191 11.89 -14.94 -18.76
CA ALA A 191 13.33 -14.90 -19.02
C ALA A 191 13.87 -16.11 -19.81
N LYS A 192 13.13 -17.23 -19.86
CA LYS A 192 13.55 -18.49 -20.51
C LYS A 192 12.95 -18.69 -21.90
N SER A 193 11.83 -18.04 -22.19
CA SER A 193 11.22 -18.04 -23.52
C SER A 193 12.03 -17.18 -24.48
N SER A 194 12.34 -17.71 -25.67
CA SER A 194 13.03 -17.06 -26.79
C SER A 194 12.19 -15.93 -27.42
N LEU A 195 11.79 -14.94 -26.62
CA LEU A 195 11.13 -13.72 -27.08
C LEU A 195 12.17 -12.77 -27.67
N THR A 196 11.81 -12.06 -28.74
CA THR A 196 12.62 -10.92 -29.21
C THR A 196 12.66 -9.82 -28.15
N SER A 197 13.76 -9.07 -28.10
CA SER A 197 14.00 -8.00 -27.11
C SER A 197 12.82 -7.03 -26.93
N ALA A 198 12.13 -6.68 -28.02
CA ALA A 198 10.98 -5.79 -28.00
C ALA A 198 9.73 -6.44 -27.35
N GLN A 199 9.42 -7.69 -27.71
CA GLN A 199 8.29 -8.44 -27.14
C GLN A 199 8.49 -8.71 -25.64
N TYR A 200 9.73 -8.91 -25.22
CA TYR A 200 10.07 -9.08 -23.80
C TYR A 200 9.78 -7.81 -22.98
N VAL A 201 10.13 -6.63 -23.49
CA VAL A 201 9.86 -5.35 -22.82
C VAL A 201 8.37 -5.07 -22.73
N GLU A 202 7.64 -5.28 -23.82
CA GLU A 202 6.20 -5.06 -23.85
C GLU A 202 5.46 -5.99 -22.88
N ALA A 203 5.81 -7.29 -22.89
CA ALA A 203 5.27 -8.25 -21.93
C ALA A 203 5.56 -7.83 -20.49
N LYS A 204 6.81 -7.45 -20.17
CA LYS A 204 7.17 -6.94 -18.83
C LYS A 204 6.38 -5.70 -18.42
N GLN A 205 6.16 -4.77 -19.34
CA GLN A 205 5.43 -3.54 -19.05
C GLN A 205 3.94 -3.80 -18.80
N GLN A 206 3.30 -4.63 -19.61
CA GLN A 206 1.91 -5.05 -19.40
C GLN A 206 1.74 -5.75 -18.04
N TRP A 207 2.70 -6.60 -17.67
CA TRP A 207 2.67 -7.31 -16.41
C TRP A 207 2.88 -6.38 -15.23
N LEU A 208 3.84 -5.45 -15.32
CA LEU A 208 4.06 -4.45 -14.29
C LEU A 208 2.82 -3.58 -14.07
N GLN A 209 2.12 -3.20 -15.13
CA GLN A 209 0.84 -2.49 -15.03
C GLN A 209 -0.22 -3.31 -14.30
N GLN A 210 -0.33 -4.60 -14.59
CA GLN A 210 -1.25 -5.50 -13.88
C GLN A 210 -0.91 -5.58 -12.38
N ILE A 211 0.37 -5.74 -12.03
CA ILE A 211 0.82 -5.81 -10.63
C ILE A 211 0.51 -4.50 -9.89
N VAL A 212 0.83 -3.36 -10.50
CA VAL A 212 0.54 -2.03 -9.92
C VAL A 212 -0.96 -1.87 -9.70
N LYS A 213 -1.79 -2.21 -10.70
CA LYS A 213 -3.24 -2.17 -10.57
C LYS A 213 -3.75 -3.06 -9.43
N LEU A 214 -3.16 -4.24 -9.24
CA LEU A 214 -3.52 -5.13 -8.14
C LEU A 214 -3.12 -4.57 -6.78
N TYR A 215 -1.92 -4.01 -6.70
CA TYR A 215 -1.41 -3.37 -5.50
C TYR A 215 -2.29 -2.17 -5.08
N GLU A 216 -2.61 -1.28 -6.01
CA GLU A 216 -3.40 -0.08 -5.75
C GLU A 216 -4.88 -0.38 -5.46
N ARG A 217 -5.49 -1.37 -6.15
CA ARG A 217 -6.94 -1.63 -6.01
C ARG A 217 -7.31 -2.60 -4.90
N HIS A 218 -6.38 -3.40 -4.41
CA HIS A 218 -6.70 -4.48 -3.48
C HIS A 218 -5.81 -4.51 -2.23
N ILE A 219 -4.49 -4.27 -2.36
CA ILE A 219 -3.56 -4.36 -1.22
C ILE A 219 -3.60 -3.07 -0.41
N MET A 220 -3.49 -1.92 -1.07
CA MET A 220 -3.51 -0.62 -0.38
C MET A 220 -4.83 -0.34 0.35
N PRO A 221 -6.02 -0.56 -0.26
CA PRO A 221 -7.28 -0.33 0.44
C PRO A 221 -7.44 -1.23 1.67
N LEU A 222 -6.96 -2.47 1.61
CA LEU A 222 -6.99 -3.40 2.74
C LEU A 222 -6.07 -2.93 3.89
N LEU A 223 -4.88 -2.42 3.57
CA LEU A 223 -3.97 -1.85 4.57
C LEU A 223 -4.56 -0.63 5.26
N VAL A 224 -5.18 0.27 4.49
CA VAL A 224 -5.87 1.44 5.04
C VAL A 224 -7.04 0.99 5.92
N PHE A 225 -7.83 0.03 5.45
CA PHE A 225 -8.98 -0.49 6.19
C PHE A 225 -8.61 -1.13 7.55
N LEU A 226 -7.49 -1.85 7.62
CA LEU A 226 -7.01 -2.52 8.84
C LEU A 226 -6.14 -1.64 9.73
N ASN A 227 -5.77 -0.43 9.28
CA ASN A 227 -4.96 0.46 10.09
C ASN A 227 -5.84 1.03 11.23
N PRO A 228 -5.41 0.92 12.51
CA PRO A 228 -6.17 1.48 13.63
C PRO A 228 -6.34 2.99 13.58
N ASP A 229 -5.43 3.71 12.91
CA ASP A 229 -5.43 5.18 12.87
C ASP A 229 -6.27 5.76 11.72
N THR A 230 -6.97 4.93 10.94
CA THR A 230 -7.70 5.44 9.77
C THR A 230 -9.07 6.00 10.12
N THR A 231 -9.34 7.17 9.53
CA THR A 231 -10.63 7.84 9.58
C THR A 231 -11.11 8.07 8.16
N TYR A 232 -12.38 7.74 7.88
CA TYR A 232 -13.03 8.07 6.63
C TYR A 232 -13.79 9.40 6.78
N GLN A 233 -14.14 10.06 5.66
CA GLN A 233 -14.81 11.35 5.68
C GLN A 233 -16.17 11.30 6.41
N ASP A 234 -16.91 10.20 6.28
CA ASP A 234 -18.25 10.03 6.85
C ASP A 234 -18.30 9.09 8.06
N PHE A 235 -17.27 8.24 8.26
CA PHE A 235 -17.27 7.17 9.26
C PHE A 235 -15.89 7.00 9.90
N GLU A 236 -15.84 6.51 11.13
CA GLU A 236 -14.59 6.05 11.73
C GLU A 236 -14.09 4.77 11.06
N GLY A 237 -12.79 4.50 11.18
CA GLY A 237 -12.18 3.26 10.69
C GLY A 237 -12.76 2.01 11.37
N LEU A 238 -12.44 0.83 10.84
CA LEU A 238 -12.92 -0.46 11.33
C LEU A 238 -12.78 -0.58 12.86
N HIS A 239 -11.58 -0.29 13.38
CA HIS A 239 -11.30 -0.39 14.80
C HIS A 239 -12.11 0.60 15.64
N GLY A 240 -12.35 1.82 15.14
CA GLY A 240 -13.20 2.80 15.82
C GLY A 240 -14.64 2.33 15.93
N VAL A 241 -15.22 1.86 14.82
CA VAL A 241 -16.60 1.34 14.81
C VAL A 241 -16.74 0.11 15.71
N VAL A 242 -15.81 -0.84 15.65
CA VAL A 242 -15.83 -2.04 16.48
C VAL A 242 -15.66 -1.70 17.98
N SER A 243 -14.78 -0.75 18.31
CA SER A 243 -14.61 -0.26 19.69
C SER A 243 -15.89 0.39 20.21
N LYS A 244 -16.58 1.19 19.39
CA LYS A 244 -17.85 1.80 19.77
C LYS A 244 -18.96 0.77 20.03
N ILE A 245 -19.04 -0.27 19.21
CA ILE A 245 -19.97 -1.39 19.43
C ILE A 245 -19.65 -2.09 20.76
N HIS A 246 -18.36 -2.35 21.01
CA HIS A 246 -17.89 -2.93 22.27
C HIS A 246 -18.29 -2.06 23.48
N ASP A 247 -18.01 -0.75 23.43
CA ASP A 247 -18.28 0.18 24.53
C ASP A 247 -19.78 0.33 24.79
N ALA A 248 -20.59 0.34 23.72
CA ALA A 248 -22.05 0.35 23.84
C ALA A 248 -22.58 -0.92 24.53
N LEU A 249 -22.08 -2.10 24.17
CA LEU A 249 -22.48 -3.36 24.81
C LEU A 249 -22.01 -3.47 26.27
N LEU A 250 -20.83 -2.93 26.59
CA LEU A 250 -20.37 -2.83 27.97
C LEU A 250 -21.27 -1.91 28.80
N ALA A 251 -21.70 -0.78 28.25
CA ALA A 251 -22.62 0.15 28.93
C ALA A 251 -23.97 -0.51 29.28
N HIS A 252 -24.40 -1.50 28.49
CA HIS A 252 -25.62 -2.28 28.71
C HIS A 252 -25.39 -3.60 29.49
N ASN A 253 -24.26 -3.75 30.19
CA ASN A 253 -23.89 -4.93 30.98
C ASN A 253 -23.73 -6.26 30.20
N LYS A 254 -23.62 -6.23 28.86
CA LYS A 254 -23.39 -7.43 28.02
C LYS A 254 -21.89 -7.72 27.85
N THR A 255 -21.23 -8.02 28.96
CA THR A 255 -19.76 -8.19 29.04
C THR A 255 -19.22 -9.33 28.19
N GLN A 256 -19.90 -10.48 28.13
CA GLN A 256 -19.45 -11.63 27.33
C GLN A 256 -19.46 -11.33 25.82
N ILE A 257 -20.53 -10.70 25.33
CA ILE A 257 -20.69 -10.31 23.92
C ILE A 257 -19.63 -9.27 23.55
N ALA A 258 -19.41 -8.27 24.43
CA ALA A 258 -18.37 -7.27 24.24
C ALA A 258 -16.97 -7.92 24.13
N ASN A 259 -16.62 -8.84 25.03
CA ASN A 259 -15.33 -9.55 25.00
C ASN A 259 -15.11 -10.34 23.70
N ASN A 260 -16.17 -10.94 23.15
CA ASN A 260 -16.11 -11.63 21.86
C ASN A 260 -15.82 -10.65 20.72
N ILE A 261 -16.47 -9.49 20.70
CA ILE A 261 -16.22 -8.42 19.71
C ILE A 261 -14.80 -7.88 19.82
N GLN A 262 -14.29 -7.70 21.04
CA GLN A 262 -12.90 -7.31 21.27
C GLN A 262 -11.91 -8.37 20.74
N SER A 263 -12.24 -9.64 20.88
CA SER A 263 -11.42 -10.74 20.33
C SER A 263 -11.35 -10.70 18.79
N TYR A 264 -12.46 -10.33 18.12
CA TYR A 264 -12.46 -10.06 16.68
C TYR A 264 -11.63 -8.82 16.32
N ALA A 265 -11.71 -7.74 17.09
CA ALA A 265 -10.91 -6.53 16.90
C ALA A 265 -9.40 -6.84 16.94
N LEU A 266 -8.96 -7.64 17.92
CA LEU A 266 -7.58 -8.12 18.04
C LEU A 266 -7.18 -9.01 16.86
N SER A 267 -8.09 -9.85 16.39
CA SER A 267 -7.86 -10.70 15.23
C SER A 267 -7.62 -9.88 13.95
N PHE A 268 -8.34 -8.78 13.75
CA PHE A 268 -8.09 -7.85 12.64
C PHE A 268 -6.70 -7.18 12.74
N LEU A 269 -6.28 -6.78 13.94
CA LEU A 269 -4.93 -6.22 14.16
C LEU A 269 -3.83 -7.23 13.82
N ASN A 270 -4.02 -8.50 14.19
CA ASN A 270 -3.05 -9.56 13.89
C ASN A 270 -2.85 -9.77 12.38
N TYR A 271 -3.84 -9.42 11.55
CA TYR A 271 -3.74 -9.50 10.10
C TYR A 271 -3.00 -8.33 9.45
N TYR A 272 -2.82 -7.21 10.15
CA TYR A 272 -2.13 -6.04 9.63
C TYR A 272 -0.66 -6.34 9.25
N GLN A 273 0.08 -6.96 10.17
CA GLN A 273 1.52 -7.25 10.00
C GLN A 273 1.81 -8.16 8.78
N PRO A 274 1.12 -9.29 8.57
CA PRO A 274 1.28 -10.11 7.38
C PRO A 274 1.01 -9.36 6.06
N ILE A 275 0.03 -8.45 6.04
CA ILE A 275 -0.29 -7.67 4.85
C ILE A 275 0.78 -6.62 4.58
N GLU A 276 1.26 -5.94 5.62
CA GLU A 276 2.34 -4.97 5.51
C GLU A 276 3.62 -5.61 4.95
N ALA A 277 3.97 -6.82 5.42
CA ALA A 277 5.07 -7.60 4.88
C ALA A 277 4.87 -7.99 3.41
N THR A 278 3.64 -8.38 3.04
CA THR A 278 3.31 -8.73 1.64
C THR A 278 3.35 -7.49 0.73
N ALA A 279 2.83 -6.36 1.21
CA ALA A 279 2.81 -5.10 0.50
C ALA A 279 4.21 -4.54 0.28
N SER A 280 5.08 -4.60 1.29
CA SER A 280 6.49 -4.19 1.17
C SER A 280 7.27 -5.07 0.21
N THR A 281 7.03 -6.38 0.22
CA THR A 281 7.63 -7.34 -0.73
C THR A 281 7.24 -7.02 -2.17
N ILE A 282 5.94 -6.80 -2.43
CA ILE A 282 5.43 -6.44 -3.75
C ILE A 282 5.95 -5.06 -4.18
N ASN A 283 5.99 -4.08 -3.28
CA ASN A 283 6.50 -2.76 -3.61
C ASN A 283 7.99 -2.81 -3.98
N ARG A 284 8.80 -3.55 -3.21
CA ARG A 284 10.22 -3.80 -3.52
C ARG A 284 10.37 -4.49 -4.88
N PHE A 285 9.51 -5.46 -5.19
CA PHE A 285 9.49 -6.13 -6.49
C PHE A 285 9.17 -5.16 -7.63
N ILE A 286 8.14 -4.31 -7.50
CA ILE A 286 7.78 -3.29 -8.48
C ILE A 286 8.96 -2.34 -8.73
N HIS A 287 9.63 -1.87 -7.67
CA HIS A 287 10.81 -1.01 -7.80
C HIS A 287 11.95 -1.71 -8.54
N LYS A 288 12.25 -2.96 -8.17
CA LYS A 288 13.28 -3.78 -8.82
C LYS A 288 13.00 -3.97 -10.32
N GLU A 289 11.76 -4.27 -10.69
CA GLU A 289 11.40 -4.47 -12.10
C GLU A 289 11.40 -3.16 -12.89
N ARG A 290 10.95 -2.04 -12.31
CA ARG A 290 11.08 -0.72 -12.94
C ARG A 290 12.54 -0.36 -13.23
N ASP A 291 13.43 -0.63 -12.28
CA ASP A 291 14.85 -0.38 -12.47
C ASP A 291 15.47 -1.37 -13.47
N SER A 292 15.02 -2.62 -13.50
CA SER A 292 15.41 -3.59 -14.52
C SER A 292 15.03 -3.13 -15.92
N ILE A 293 13.80 -2.62 -16.12
CA ILE A 293 13.34 -2.10 -17.41
C ILE A 293 14.18 -0.88 -17.83
N LYS A 294 14.47 0.05 -16.91
CA LYS A 294 15.34 1.19 -17.20
C LYS A 294 16.74 0.76 -17.64
N ARG A 295 17.34 -0.20 -16.95
CA ARG A 295 18.67 -0.75 -17.31
C ARG A 295 18.63 -1.41 -18.68
N PHE A 296 17.61 -2.21 -18.95
CA PHE A 296 17.43 -2.85 -20.25
C PHE A 296 17.28 -1.82 -21.37
N ASN A 297 16.40 -0.83 -21.21
CA ASN A 297 16.22 0.24 -22.20
C ASN A 297 17.51 1.03 -22.44
N ALA A 298 18.31 1.28 -21.39
CA ALA A 298 19.60 1.94 -21.53
C ALA A 298 20.61 1.09 -22.31
N ILE A 299 20.67 -0.22 -22.04
CA ILE A 299 21.51 -1.17 -22.78
C ILE A 299 21.07 -1.26 -24.24
N GLU A 300 19.78 -1.41 -24.51
CA GLU A 300 19.23 -1.52 -25.86
C GLU A 300 19.46 -0.22 -26.65
N HIS A 301 19.24 0.94 -26.02
CA HIS A 301 19.55 2.24 -26.62
C HIS A 301 21.03 2.35 -26.98
N PHE A 302 21.94 1.92 -26.09
CA PHE A 302 23.37 1.90 -26.38
C PHE A 302 23.70 0.93 -27.51
N TYR A 303 23.12 -0.27 -27.49
CA TYR A 303 23.31 -1.30 -28.51
C TYR A 303 22.88 -0.79 -29.89
N GLN A 304 21.66 -0.25 -30.02
CA GLN A 304 21.12 0.20 -31.30
C GLN A 304 21.74 1.51 -31.79
N ASN A 305 21.99 2.49 -30.92
CA ASN A 305 22.40 3.83 -31.36
C ASN A 305 23.92 4.03 -31.39
N LYS A 306 24.69 3.16 -30.73
CA LYS A 306 26.16 3.29 -30.67
C LYS A 306 26.85 2.07 -31.24
N LEU A 307 26.54 0.89 -30.73
CA LEU A 307 27.31 -0.32 -31.02
C LEU A 307 27.03 -0.88 -32.42
N VAL A 308 25.76 -0.95 -32.83
CA VAL A 308 25.38 -1.43 -34.18
C VAL A 308 25.89 -0.49 -35.28
N PRO A 309 25.75 0.84 -35.20
CA PRO A 309 26.29 1.76 -36.21
C PRO A 309 27.82 1.73 -36.29
N GLU A 310 28.53 1.61 -35.15
CA GLU A 310 29.99 1.46 -35.18
C GLU A 310 30.40 0.11 -35.80
N LEU A 311 29.71 -0.98 -35.47
CA LEU A 311 29.94 -2.28 -36.10
C LEU A 311 29.70 -2.21 -37.63
N GLN A 312 28.62 -1.57 -38.07
CA GLN A 312 28.38 -1.31 -39.50
C GLN A 312 29.48 -0.46 -40.13
N SER A 313 30.00 0.55 -39.42
CA SER A 313 31.11 1.37 -39.91
C SER A 313 32.41 0.56 -40.07
N THR A 314 32.61 -0.49 -39.26
CA THR A 314 33.77 -1.38 -39.37
C THR A 314 33.64 -2.41 -40.50
N LEU A 315 32.42 -2.67 -40.97
CA LEU A 315 32.13 -3.53 -42.11
C LEU A 315 32.20 -2.79 -43.46
N SER A 316 32.47 -1.48 -43.45
CA SER A 316 32.70 -0.70 -44.68
C SER A 316 34.08 -0.98 -45.31
N ASP A 317 34.23 -0.76 -46.62
CA ASP A 317 35.47 -1.00 -47.39
C ASP A 317 36.71 -0.17 -46.94
N ASN A 318 36.57 0.62 -45.89
CA ASN A 318 37.61 1.49 -45.38
C ASN A 318 38.57 0.71 -44.45
N LEU A 319 39.73 0.29 -44.99
CA LEU A 319 40.75 -0.54 -44.32
C LEU A 319 41.23 0.02 -42.96
N ASN A 320 41.13 1.34 -42.74
CA ASN A 320 41.51 2.01 -41.50
C ASN A 320 40.49 1.83 -40.35
N LYS A 321 39.28 1.33 -40.63
CA LYS A 321 38.20 1.13 -39.65
C LYS A 321 37.94 -0.35 -39.37
N ARG A 322 38.96 -1.20 -39.34
CA ARG A 322 38.78 -2.66 -39.10
C ARG A 322 38.41 -3.05 -37.65
N ARG A 323 38.45 -2.13 -36.69
CA ARG A 323 38.18 -2.41 -35.26
C ARG A 323 37.22 -1.36 -34.70
N ILE A 324 36.31 -1.79 -33.82
CA ILE A 324 35.46 -0.91 -33.02
C ILE A 324 36.37 -0.08 -32.10
N GLY A 325 36.27 1.24 -32.15
CA GLY A 325 37.10 2.15 -31.37
C GLY A 325 36.66 2.26 -29.91
N SER A 326 37.56 2.71 -29.02
CA SER A 326 37.21 2.98 -27.61
C SER A 326 36.32 4.22 -27.40
N ALA A 327 36.13 5.02 -28.46
CA ALA A 327 35.39 6.28 -28.42
C ALA A 327 33.88 6.11 -28.16
N ALA A 328 33.25 5.00 -28.55
CA ALA A 328 31.85 4.72 -28.19
C ALA A 328 31.68 4.17 -26.77
N ILE A 329 32.68 3.45 -26.25
CA ILE A 329 32.64 2.81 -24.93
C ILE A 329 32.97 3.82 -23.83
N ILE A 330 33.92 4.73 -24.09
CA ILE A 330 34.34 5.77 -23.15
C ILE A 330 33.66 7.08 -23.56
N LEU A 331 32.38 7.20 -23.27
CA LEU A 331 31.75 8.51 -23.23
C LEU A 331 32.14 9.19 -21.91
N PRO A 332 32.69 10.42 -21.91
CA PRO A 332 33.00 11.17 -20.69
C PRO A 332 31.75 11.47 -19.84
N SER A 333 30.56 11.15 -20.35
CA SER A 333 29.27 11.36 -19.71
C SER A 333 28.65 10.10 -19.06
N PHE A 334 29.30 8.94 -19.10
CA PHE A 334 28.72 7.69 -18.53
C PHE A 334 28.86 7.55 -17.00
N SER A 335 29.26 8.60 -16.27
CA SER A 335 29.02 8.63 -14.82
C SER A 335 28.89 10.06 -14.30
N PRO A 336 27.67 10.61 -14.20
CA PRO A 336 27.45 11.85 -13.45
C PRO A 336 27.62 11.68 -11.93
N ASN A 337 27.93 10.47 -11.43
CA ASN A 337 27.97 10.15 -10.00
C ASN A 337 29.37 9.83 -9.44
N ILE A 338 30.44 9.89 -10.23
CA ILE A 338 31.80 9.87 -9.68
C ILE A 338 32.29 11.31 -9.70
N LEU A 339 32.06 12.01 -8.59
CA LEU A 339 32.61 13.34 -8.36
C LEU A 339 34.14 13.27 -8.45
N ALA A 340 34.73 14.07 -9.33
CA ALA A 340 36.11 14.45 -9.21
C ALA A 340 36.33 15.04 -7.80
N PHE A 341 37.34 14.55 -7.07
CA PHE A 341 37.66 15.04 -5.74
C PHE A 341 37.95 16.55 -5.76
N VAL A 342 37.11 17.33 -5.10
CA VAL A 342 37.37 18.76 -4.83
C VAL A 342 38.22 18.84 -3.57
N ARG A 343 39.42 19.46 -3.64
CA ARG A 343 40.25 19.69 -2.44
C ARG A 343 39.55 20.66 -1.47
N PRO A 344 39.68 20.48 -0.14
CA PRO A 344 39.10 21.41 0.84
C PRO A 344 39.72 22.80 0.74
N ILE A 345 38.87 23.84 0.87
CA ILE A 345 39.28 25.24 1.03
C ILE A 345 39.33 25.52 2.53
N GLY A 346 40.46 26.05 3.02
CA GLY A 346 40.63 26.41 4.44
C GLY A 346 39.86 27.68 4.82
N TYR A 347 39.34 27.72 6.06
CA TYR A 347 38.78 28.93 6.67
C TYR A 347 39.92 29.84 7.18
N GLY A 348 39.90 31.13 6.82
CA GLY A 348 40.81 32.14 7.36
C GLY A 348 40.09 33.06 8.35
N PHE A 349 40.68 33.24 9.54
CA PHE A 349 40.30 34.29 10.49
C PHE A 349 40.92 35.61 10.03
N ASN A 350 40.15 36.70 9.96
CA ASN A 350 40.64 38.03 9.56
C ASN A 350 40.28 39.09 10.62
N ASP A 351 41.24 39.98 10.95
CA ASP A 351 41.11 41.09 11.91
C ASP A 351 40.36 42.32 11.34
N SER A 352 39.31 42.08 10.55
CA SER A 352 38.51 43.16 9.98
C SER A 352 37.57 43.78 11.02
N PRO A 353 37.47 45.12 11.12
CA PRO A 353 36.47 45.79 11.96
C PRO A 353 35.03 45.35 11.66
N ALA A 354 34.74 44.96 10.42
CA ALA A 354 33.44 44.41 10.02
C ALA A 354 33.20 43.00 10.58
N TYR A 355 34.25 42.19 10.75
CA TYR A 355 34.17 40.87 11.39
C TYR A 355 33.82 41.01 12.88
N PHE A 356 34.51 41.90 13.60
CA PHE A 356 34.18 42.18 15.00
C PHE A 356 32.78 42.78 15.15
N LYS A 357 32.36 43.69 14.26
CA LYS A 357 31.00 44.25 14.28
C LYS A 357 29.93 43.17 14.07
N ASN A 358 30.16 42.20 13.18
CA ASN A 358 29.26 41.06 13.00
C ASN A 358 29.24 40.14 14.23
N LEU A 359 30.41 39.87 14.83
CA LEU A 359 30.53 39.10 16.06
C LEU A 359 29.78 39.76 17.22
N PHE A 360 29.96 41.05 17.43
CA PHE A 360 29.27 41.81 18.49
C PHE A 360 27.76 41.92 18.24
N ASN A 361 27.34 42.14 16.99
CA ASN A 361 25.92 42.11 16.62
C ASN A 361 25.29 40.73 16.81
N GLU A 362 26.06 39.65 16.69
CA GLU A 362 25.61 38.28 16.96
C GLU A 362 25.51 38.01 18.46
N LEU A 363 26.52 38.43 19.24
CA LEU A 363 26.48 38.33 20.70
C LEU A 363 25.32 39.13 21.29
N GLN A 364 25.07 40.35 20.81
CA GLN A 364 23.96 41.20 21.25
C GLN A 364 22.59 40.62 20.87
N GLY A 365 22.49 39.98 19.70
CA GLY A 365 21.28 39.25 19.30
C GLY A 365 21.02 38.06 20.21
N ARG A 366 22.07 37.28 20.55
CA ARG A 366 21.96 36.13 21.45
C ARG A 366 21.57 36.54 22.87
N THR A 367 22.06 37.67 23.39
CA THR A 367 21.66 38.14 24.74
C THR A 367 20.23 38.67 24.78
N LEU A 368 19.76 39.38 23.76
CA LEU A 368 18.35 39.81 23.66
C LEU A 368 17.39 38.62 23.56
N ASP A 369 17.75 37.62 22.76
CA ASP A 369 16.97 36.39 22.65
C ASP A 369 16.86 35.71 24.02
N VAL A 370 17.97 35.60 24.80
CA VAL A 370 17.98 35.00 26.15
C VAL A 370 17.00 35.70 27.11
N SER A 371 16.82 37.02 27.04
CA SER A 371 15.86 37.73 27.90
C SER A 371 14.40 37.40 27.61
N HIS A 372 14.03 37.14 26.35
CA HIS A 372 12.65 36.83 25.95
C HIS A 372 12.24 35.37 26.23
N PHE A 373 13.21 34.47 26.43
CA PHE A 373 12.95 33.07 26.71
C PHE A 373 12.61 32.77 28.17
N ASN A 374 13.03 33.62 29.13
CA ASN A 374 12.74 33.41 30.56
C ASN A 374 11.27 33.67 30.93
N GLU A 375 10.51 34.41 30.12
CA GLU A 375 9.08 34.69 30.35
C GLU A 375 8.14 33.52 30.05
N LEU A 376 8.60 32.45 29.38
CA LEU A 376 7.74 31.42 28.78
C LEU A 376 7.62 30.10 29.55
N LEU A 377 8.20 29.99 30.76
CA LEU A 377 8.13 28.76 31.59
C LEU A 377 6.78 28.53 32.31
N GLY A 378 5.72 29.29 32.00
CA GLY A 378 4.53 29.41 32.84
C GLY A 378 3.20 28.81 32.36
N VAL A 379 3.10 28.00 31.29
CA VAL A 379 1.78 27.54 30.79
C VAL A 379 1.66 26.01 30.68
N LEU A 380 0.83 25.43 31.55
CA LEU A 380 0.37 24.04 31.53
C LEU A 380 -1.09 23.97 31.05
N GLY A 381 -1.35 23.18 30.00
CA GLY A 381 -2.70 22.87 29.51
C GLY A 381 -2.97 21.35 29.53
N LYS A 382 -4.20 20.95 29.89
CA LYS A 382 -4.64 19.56 30.15
C LYS A 382 -5.34 18.87 28.94
N ALA A 383 -5.09 17.55 28.80
CA ALA A 383 -5.82 16.41 28.14
C ALA A 383 -6.18 16.49 26.62
N SER A 384 -6.29 15.41 25.79
CA SER A 384 -6.68 14.00 26.02
C SER A 384 -6.10 12.95 25.00
N THR A 385 -6.36 11.67 25.32
CA THR A 385 -6.41 10.39 24.55
C THR A 385 -5.20 9.76 23.84
N ASN A 386 -4.08 10.42 23.56
CA ASN A 386 -2.86 9.69 23.14
C ASN A 386 -1.60 10.40 23.63
N GLN A 387 -1.00 9.91 24.73
CA GLN A 387 0.10 10.61 25.43
C GLN A 387 1.24 11.00 24.48
N ARG A 388 1.60 10.16 23.50
CA ARG A 388 2.68 10.44 22.54
C ARG A 388 2.29 11.46 21.48
N ALA A 389 1.09 11.39 20.93
CA ALA A 389 0.62 12.36 19.94
C ALA A 389 0.37 13.74 20.57
N LEU A 390 -0.14 13.75 21.81
CA LEU A 390 -0.33 14.95 22.60
C LEU A 390 1.01 15.59 23.00
N GLN A 391 2.00 14.80 23.42
CA GLN A 391 3.36 15.30 23.66
C GLN A 391 3.96 15.90 22.38
N ARG A 392 3.77 15.28 21.20
CA ARG A 392 4.20 15.84 19.91
C ARG A 392 3.47 17.15 19.57
N MET A 393 2.16 17.23 19.80
CA MET A 393 1.37 18.43 19.54
C MET A 393 1.75 19.58 20.50
N GLN A 394 1.91 19.30 21.79
CA GLN A 394 2.36 20.29 22.79
C GLN A 394 3.79 20.76 22.50
N ARG A 395 4.68 19.84 22.09
CA ARG A 395 6.05 20.17 21.66
C ARG A 395 6.07 21.04 20.41
N HIS A 396 5.25 20.71 19.41
CA HIS A 396 5.10 21.52 18.21
C HIS A 396 4.56 22.92 18.51
N LYS A 397 3.56 23.05 19.40
CA LYS A 397 3.02 24.35 19.82
C LYS A 397 4.07 25.23 20.52
N ARG A 398 4.84 24.65 21.45
CA ARG A 398 5.97 25.35 22.10
C ARG A 398 7.02 25.81 21.08
N LEU A 399 7.32 24.96 20.10
CA LEU A 399 8.27 25.28 19.04
C LEU A 399 7.76 26.43 18.17
N VAL A 400 6.47 26.47 17.83
CA VAL A 400 5.85 27.57 17.09
C VAL A 400 5.91 28.90 17.87
N ASP A 401 5.54 28.89 19.16
CA ASP A 401 5.60 30.08 20.03
C ASP A 401 7.02 30.66 20.12
N VAL A 402 8.04 29.78 20.13
CA VAL A 402 9.45 30.16 20.08
C VAL A 402 9.82 30.78 18.74
N LEU A 403 9.43 30.14 17.62
CA LEU A 403 9.75 30.63 16.27
C LEU A 403 9.07 31.94 15.91
N GLU A 404 7.92 32.27 16.50
CA GLU A 404 7.28 33.57 16.32
C GLU A 404 8.13 34.71 16.88
N LYS A 405 8.86 34.48 17.99
CA LYS A 405 9.68 35.50 18.65
C LYS A 405 11.12 35.58 18.12
N VAL A 406 11.63 34.57 17.42
CA VAL A 406 13.01 34.54 16.91
C VAL A 406 13.22 35.55 15.77
N THR A 407 14.17 36.48 15.90
CA THR A 407 14.54 37.37 14.79
C THR A 407 15.39 36.62 13.75
N LEU A 408 14.96 36.63 12.47
CA LEU A 408 15.70 36.03 11.35
C LEU A 408 16.55 37.09 10.67
N ARG A 409 17.77 36.72 10.26
CA ARG A 409 18.71 37.55 9.48
C ARG A 409 19.03 36.88 8.15
N ASP A 410 19.59 37.66 7.24
CA ASP A 410 20.11 37.17 5.96
C ASP A 410 21.21 36.14 6.22
N THR A 411 20.97 34.90 5.83
CA THR A 411 21.83 33.77 6.15
C THR A 411 21.91 32.83 4.96
N ASP A 412 23.13 32.42 4.61
CA ASP A 412 23.38 31.44 3.55
C ASP A 412 22.93 30.02 3.94
N ASP A 413 22.84 29.76 5.24
CA ASP A 413 22.50 28.45 5.79
C ASP A 413 21.55 28.56 6.99
N LEU A 414 20.27 28.78 6.68
CA LEU A 414 19.17 28.85 7.63
C LEU A 414 19.01 27.55 8.43
N VAL A 415 19.30 26.40 7.82
CA VAL A 415 19.15 25.09 8.46
C VAL A 415 20.16 24.93 9.59
N ASN A 416 21.42 25.29 9.35
CA ASN A 416 22.45 25.24 10.39
C ASN A 416 22.17 26.23 11.53
N MET A 417 21.74 27.44 11.18
CA MET A 417 21.45 28.48 12.17
C MET A 417 20.31 28.05 13.10
N LEU A 418 19.23 27.47 12.57
CA LEU A 418 18.12 26.95 13.38
C LEU A 418 18.54 25.72 14.19
N HIS A 419 19.38 24.84 13.63
CA HIS A 419 19.88 23.67 14.34
C HIS A 419 20.65 24.07 15.60
N MET A 420 21.64 24.95 15.48
CA MET A 420 22.43 25.42 16.62
C MET A 420 21.58 26.15 17.67
N ARG A 421 20.61 26.97 17.25
CA ARG A 421 19.75 27.72 18.18
C ARG A 421 18.78 26.82 18.96
N LEU A 422 18.27 25.77 18.32
CA LEU A 422 17.31 24.85 18.95
C LEU A 422 18.00 23.80 19.81
N GLN A 423 19.20 23.35 19.41
CA GLN A 423 19.98 22.35 20.16
C GLN A 423 20.34 22.83 21.58
N ASP A 424 20.75 24.09 21.73
CA ASP A 424 21.19 24.64 23.02
C ASP A 424 20.03 24.87 24.03
N LYS A 425 18.77 24.79 23.57
CA LYS A 425 17.59 25.18 24.37
C LYS A 425 16.59 24.05 24.64
N PHE A 426 16.58 22.99 23.82
CA PHE A 426 15.73 21.82 24.04
C PHE A 426 16.58 20.67 24.59
N ASN A 427 16.36 20.29 25.86
CA ASN A 427 17.10 19.21 26.53
C ASN A 427 17.03 17.85 25.78
N ASP A 428 15.96 17.64 24.99
CA ASP A 428 15.78 16.46 24.13
C ASP A 428 15.61 16.87 22.67
N TYR A 429 16.40 17.79 22.11
CA TYR A 429 16.27 18.22 20.72
C TYR A 429 16.22 17.02 19.73
N HIS A 430 15.27 17.01 18.80
CA HIS A 430 15.17 15.99 17.74
C HIS A 430 15.23 16.64 16.36
N LEU A 431 15.75 15.92 15.36
CA LEU A 431 15.75 16.37 13.96
C LEU A 431 14.35 16.70 13.43
N TYR A 432 13.32 16.04 13.96
CA TYR A 432 11.92 16.34 13.64
C TYR A 432 11.56 17.80 13.95
N ASP A 433 12.07 18.36 15.05
CA ASP A 433 11.84 19.75 15.41
C ASP A 433 12.44 20.69 14.36
N LEU A 434 13.64 20.39 13.85
CA LEU A 434 14.28 21.18 12.78
C LEU A 434 13.42 21.23 11.52
N ILE A 435 12.88 20.08 11.11
CA ILE A 435 12.04 19.95 9.92
C ILE A 435 10.74 20.73 10.11
N SER A 436 10.11 20.61 11.29
CA SER A 436 8.92 21.38 11.64
C SER A 436 9.21 22.89 11.65
N SER A 437 10.36 23.32 12.16
CA SER A 437 10.76 24.74 12.16
C SER A 437 10.93 25.31 10.76
N ILE A 438 11.59 24.57 9.87
CA ILE A 438 11.77 24.98 8.48
C ILE A 438 10.42 25.01 7.74
N GLY A 439 9.54 24.05 8.03
CA GLY A 439 8.17 24.02 7.50
C GLY A 439 7.36 25.25 7.93
N PHE A 440 7.41 25.59 9.22
CA PHE A 440 6.72 26.77 9.76
C PHE A 440 7.24 28.08 9.18
N ILE A 441 8.57 28.25 9.10
CA ILE A 441 9.17 29.49 8.57
C ILE A 441 8.84 29.70 7.08
N LYS A 442 8.72 28.61 6.29
CA LYS A 442 8.24 28.67 4.91
C LYS A 442 6.76 29.09 4.81
N GLY A 443 5.95 28.77 5.81
CA GLY A 443 4.51 29.05 5.82
C GLY A 443 4.13 30.43 6.38
N SER A 444 4.83 30.92 7.41
CA SER A 444 4.30 32.00 8.27
C SER A 444 4.92 33.40 8.11
N ARG A 445 6.09 33.61 7.47
CA ARG A 445 6.73 34.94 7.45
C ARG A 445 6.61 35.69 6.12
N ARG A 446 5.74 36.70 6.10
CA ARG A 446 5.72 37.78 5.10
C ARG A 446 6.91 38.71 5.36
N GLY A 447 7.97 38.62 4.56
CA GLY A 447 9.11 39.54 4.62
C GLY A 447 10.48 38.94 4.28
N PHE A 448 10.62 37.60 4.21
CA PHE A 448 11.87 36.92 3.84
C PHE A 448 11.62 35.98 2.66
N THR A 449 12.54 35.97 1.69
CA THR A 449 12.57 34.98 0.60
C THR A 449 13.55 33.86 0.92
N ILE A 450 13.04 32.63 0.86
CA ILE A 450 13.81 31.42 1.18
C ILE A 450 14.14 30.71 -0.13
N LYS A 451 15.43 30.56 -0.44
CA LYS A 451 15.90 29.88 -1.66
C LYS A 451 16.72 28.64 -1.32
N HIS A 452 16.36 27.51 -1.92
CA HIS A 452 17.18 26.29 -1.85
C HIS A 452 18.42 26.48 -2.72
N THR A 453 19.60 26.33 -2.14
CA THR A 453 20.86 26.37 -2.89
C THR A 453 21.23 24.95 -3.36
N ASN A 454 22.05 24.81 -4.40
CA ASN A 454 22.58 23.49 -4.81
C ASN A 454 23.70 22.97 -3.90
N LEU A 455 23.99 23.68 -2.81
CA LEU A 455 25.04 23.35 -1.86
C LEU A 455 24.46 22.47 -0.74
N PHE A 456 25.24 21.49 -0.30
CA PHE A 456 24.89 20.62 0.81
C PHE A 456 25.72 21.00 2.05
N GLY A 457 25.08 20.99 3.21
CA GLY A 457 25.70 21.13 4.52
C GLY A 457 25.65 19.81 5.28
N TRP A 458 26.46 19.71 6.33
CA TRP A 458 26.45 18.61 7.29
C TRP A 458 26.09 19.17 8.66
N VAL A 459 25.24 18.46 9.37
CA VAL A 459 24.87 18.77 10.76
C VAL A 459 25.12 17.51 11.57
N SER A 460 25.92 17.64 12.63
CA SER A 460 26.17 16.57 13.60
C SER A 460 25.15 16.66 14.72
N HIS A 461 24.29 15.67 14.84
CA HIS A 461 23.35 15.57 15.96
C HIS A 461 23.79 14.45 16.88
N ASN A 462 23.96 14.78 18.15
CA ASN A 462 24.20 13.78 19.19
C ASN A 462 22.85 13.29 19.68
N THR A 463 22.54 12.03 19.46
CA THR A 463 21.28 11.43 19.93
C THR A 463 21.62 10.53 21.11
N ILE A 464 21.13 10.86 22.30
CA ILE A 464 21.28 9.99 23.48
C ILE A 464 20.10 9.00 23.43
N LYS A 465 20.38 7.76 23.04
CA LYS A 465 19.47 6.63 23.23
C LYS A 465 20.21 5.58 24.05
N ASP A 466 19.66 5.23 25.20
CA ASP A 466 20.09 4.14 26.08
C ASP A 466 21.61 4.01 26.23
N THR A 467 22.19 4.84 27.11
CA THR A 467 23.58 4.77 27.61
C THR A 467 24.73 4.77 26.59
N SER A 468 24.45 4.90 25.29
CA SER A 468 25.45 4.97 24.22
C SER A 468 25.30 6.27 23.45
N GLN A 469 26.34 7.11 23.42
CA GLN A 469 26.35 8.34 22.61
C GLN A 469 26.56 7.96 21.14
N MET A 470 25.52 8.07 20.31
CA MET A 470 25.64 7.96 18.86
C MET A 470 25.75 9.36 18.23
N HIS A 471 26.86 9.57 17.52
CA HIS A 471 27.08 10.76 16.68
C HIS A 471 26.53 10.50 15.28
N GLU A 472 25.38 11.11 14.95
CA GLU A 472 24.78 10.97 13.63
C GLU A 472 25.03 12.23 12.79
N ASN A 473 25.68 12.06 11.65
CA ASN A 473 25.97 13.14 10.71
C ASN A 473 24.93 13.16 9.60
N TYR A 474 24.13 14.22 9.55
CA TYR A 474 23.05 14.41 8.59
C TYR A 474 23.48 15.35 7.46
N ARG A 475 23.29 14.90 6.21
CA ARG A 475 23.47 15.73 5.01
C ARG A 475 22.17 16.43 4.66
N TYR A 476 22.18 17.75 4.58
CA TYR A 476 21.01 18.54 4.17
C TYR A 476 21.36 19.54 3.07
N ARG A 477 20.35 20.02 2.36
CA ARG A 477 20.50 21.06 1.33
C ARG A 477 20.45 22.43 2.00
N LYS A 478 21.47 23.27 1.78
CA LYS A 478 21.55 24.60 2.40
C LYS A 478 20.41 25.48 1.89
N VAL A 479 19.77 26.15 2.83
CA VAL A 479 18.64 27.03 2.58
C VAL A 479 19.09 28.46 2.86
N ARG A 480 19.11 29.31 1.84
CA ARG A 480 19.44 30.73 1.98
C ARG A 480 18.18 31.52 2.34
N CYS A 481 18.28 32.35 3.37
CA CYS A 481 17.27 33.31 3.79
C CYS A 481 17.73 34.72 3.38
N ILE A 482 16.88 35.47 2.67
CA ILE A 482 17.14 36.85 2.24
C ILE A 482 15.97 37.73 2.69
N ALA A 483 16.23 38.83 3.38
CA ALA A 483 15.24 39.83 3.75
C ALA A 483 14.79 40.58 2.50
N ASN A 484 13.47 40.71 2.33
CA ASN A 484 12.93 41.55 1.28
C ASN A 484 13.13 43.02 1.71
N GLN A 485 14.09 43.71 1.09
CA GLN A 485 14.22 45.15 1.24
C GLN A 485 12.91 45.81 0.75
N SER A 486 12.21 46.50 1.65
CA SER A 486 11.18 47.45 1.24
C SER A 486 11.87 48.63 0.55
N PRO A 487 11.42 49.10 -0.62
CA PRO A 487 12.03 50.27 -1.24
C PRO A 487 11.66 51.49 -0.39
N LEU A 488 12.63 52.02 0.35
CA LEU A 488 12.60 53.38 0.86
C LEU A 488 12.53 54.31 -0.35
N LYS A 489 11.34 54.89 -0.60
CA LYS A 489 11.20 56.04 -1.51
C LYS A 489 12.11 57.15 -1.00
N ALA A 490 13.07 57.53 -1.83
CA ALA A 490 13.70 58.84 -1.72
C ALA A 490 12.59 59.90 -1.82
N GLN A 491 12.44 60.72 -0.78
CA GLN A 491 11.80 62.02 -0.90
C GLN A 491 12.91 63.01 -1.26
N ASP A 492 12.93 63.42 -2.52
CA ASP A 492 13.65 64.63 -2.92
C ASP A 492 12.96 65.86 -2.30
N PRO A 493 13.73 66.86 -1.83
CA PRO A 493 13.16 68.09 -1.28
C PRO A 493 12.97 69.10 -2.43
N HIS A 494 11.74 69.22 -2.91
CA HIS A 494 11.24 70.41 -3.61
C HIS A 494 9.74 70.53 -3.35
N ASP A 495 9.40 71.23 -2.27
CA ASP A 495 8.53 72.43 -2.25
C ASP A 495 8.36 72.92 -0.80
#